data_AF-A0AAJ0CWJ4-F1
#
_entry.id   AF-A0AAJ0CWJ4-F1
#
_cell.length_a   1.000
_cell.length_b   1.000
_cell.length_c   1.000
_cell.angle_alpha   90.00
_cell.angle_beta   90.00
_cell.angle_gamma   90.00
#
_symmetry.space_group_name_H-M   'P 1'
#
loop_
_entity.id
_entity.type
_entity.pdbx_description
1 polymer ?
#
loop_
_entity_poly.entity_id
_entity_poly.type
_entity_poly.pdbx_seq_one_letter_code
_entity_poly.pdbx_strand_id
1 'polypeptide(L)'
;MDRRERCVRQVVQAVAELHRVGVVHRDLHPDNIALSPPARELIDQFLTRPPLEHEVIRKSGKPTPALLPRHVTEPENIGYGSVDIKLLDFGYAFRPTDGVAYSRDFFAPGTPPAPELLGTTKMIRPLRAK
;
A
#
# COMPACT_ATOMS: atom_id res chain seq x y z
N MET A 1 13.49 -15.12 11.94
CA MET A 1 13.34 -14.18 10.83
C MET A 1 13.01 -12.81 11.38
N ASP A 2 13.74 -11.80 10.95
CA ASP A 2 13.43 -10.39 11.22
C ASP A 2 12.10 -9.98 10.54
N ARG A 3 11.43 -8.94 11.05
CA ARG A 3 10.16 -8.46 10.49
C ARG A 3 10.31 -8.05 9.02
N ARG A 4 11.44 -7.40 8.67
CA ARG A 4 11.70 -6.98 7.28
C ARG A 4 11.86 -8.18 6.37
N GLU A 5 12.62 -9.17 6.81
CA GLU A 5 12.84 -10.43 6.09
C GLU A 5 11.52 -11.16 5.79
N ARG A 6 10.60 -11.21 6.76
CA ARG A 6 9.28 -11.78 6.58
C ARG A 6 8.45 -11.01 5.54
N CYS A 7 8.45 -9.68 5.60
CA CYS A 7 7.74 -8.84 4.62
C CYS A 7 8.29 -9.04 3.21
N VAL A 8 9.62 -9.00 3.03
CA VAL A 8 10.26 -9.22 1.72
C VAL A 8 9.89 -10.59 1.17
N ARG A 9 9.93 -11.64 2.00
CA ARG A 9 9.51 -12.98 1.60
C ARG A 9 8.06 -13.02 1.13
N GLN A 10 7.13 -12.39 1.86
CA GLN A 10 5.72 -12.37 1.49
C GLN A 10 5.46 -11.57 0.21
N VAL A 11 6.17 -10.46 -0.01
CA VAL A 11 6.10 -9.69 -1.27
C VAL A 11 6.52 -10.56 -2.44
N VAL A 12 7.65 -11.27 -2.33
CA VAL A 12 8.12 -12.18 -3.38
C VAL A 12 7.11 -13.30 -3.65
N GLN A 13 6.54 -13.89 -2.60
CA GLN A 13 5.50 -14.92 -2.73
C GLN A 13 4.24 -14.39 -3.43
N ALA A 14 3.77 -13.20 -3.06
CA ALA A 14 2.60 -12.58 -3.67
C ALA A 14 2.83 -12.27 -5.15
N VAL A 15 3.99 -11.73 -5.50
CA VAL A 15 4.37 -11.47 -6.91
C VAL A 15 4.48 -12.77 -7.71
N ALA A 16 5.04 -13.82 -7.12
CA ALA A 16 5.10 -15.13 -7.77
C ALA A 16 3.70 -15.68 -8.07
N GLU A 17 2.75 -15.54 -7.13
CA GLU A 17 1.35 -15.93 -7.36
C GLU A 17 0.67 -15.09 -8.45
N LEU A 18 0.93 -13.77 -8.50
CA LEU A 18 0.44 -12.92 -9.60
C LEU A 18 0.96 -13.42 -10.95
N HIS A 19 2.26 -13.70 -11.04
CA HIS A 19 2.86 -14.20 -12.26
C HIS A 19 2.32 -15.59 -12.65
N ARG A 20 2.05 -16.46 -11.67
CA ARG A 20 1.45 -17.79 -11.90
C ARG A 20 0.06 -17.69 -12.54
N VAL A 21 -0.71 -16.66 -12.23
CA VAL A 21 -2.03 -16.40 -12.86
C VAL A 21 -1.95 -15.47 -14.07
N GLY A 22 -0.75 -15.22 -14.59
CA GLY A 22 -0.49 -14.41 -15.78
C GLY A 22 -0.76 -12.92 -15.58
N VAL A 23 -0.59 -12.39 -14.36
CA VAL A 23 -0.79 -10.96 -14.06
C VAL A 23 0.56 -10.33 -13.71
N VAL A 24 0.86 -9.19 -14.33
CA VAL A 24 2.00 -8.34 -14.00
C VAL A 24 1.48 -7.06 -13.35
N HIS A 25 2.00 -6.70 -12.16
CA HIS A 25 1.53 -5.55 -11.38
C HIS A 25 1.89 -4.18 -12.00
N ARG A 26 3.09 -4.06 -12.57
CA ARG A 26 3.72 -2.85 -13.15
C ARG A 26 3.98 -1.66 -12.21
N ASP A 27 3.34 -1.59 -11.06
CA ASP A 27 3.52 -0.47 -10.12
C ASP A 27 3.87 -0.91 -8.70
N LEU A 28 4.90 -1.77 -8.58
CA LEU A 28 5.30 -2.32 -7.28
C LEU A 28 6.27 -1.37 -6.58
N HIS A 29 5.81 -0.74 -5.49
CA HIS A 29 6.60 0.09 -4.59
C HIS A 29 6.03 0.02 -3.16
N PRO A 30 6.74 0.53 -2.14
CA PRO A 30 6.30 0.42 -0.75
C PRO A 30 4.89 0.96 -0.46
N ASP A 31 4.41 2.00 -1.14
CA ASP A 31 3.07 2.56 -0.89
C ASP A 31 1.94 1.65 -1.41
N ASN A 32 2.25 0.76 -2.36
CA ASN A 32 1.34 -0.28 -2.86
C ASN A 32 1.46 -1.62 -2.08
N ILE A 33 2.11 -1.60 -0.92
CA ILE A 33 2.24 -2.77 -0.04
C ILE A 33 1.62 -2.44 1.32
N ALA A 34 0.42 -2.93 1.57
CA ALA A 34 -0.23 -2.79 2.85
C ALA A 34 0.24 -3.84 3.86
N LEU A 35 0.43 -3.40 5.10
CA LEU A 35 0.51 -4.29 6.25
C LEU A 35 -0.89 -4.57 6.78
N SER A 36 -1.13 -5.79 7.24
CA SER A 36 -2.41 -6.13 7.87
C SER A 36 -2.71 -5.19 9.04
N PRO A 37 -3.99 -4.89 9.30
CA PRO A 37 -4.37 -4.14 10.50
C PRO A 37 -3.95 -4.91 11.77
N PRO A 38 -3.86 -4.24 12.92
CA PRO A 38 -3.66 -4.92 14.20
C PRO A 38 -4.80 -5.92 14.45
N ALA A 39 -4.51 -6.95 15.25
CA ALA A 39 -5.49 -7.96 15.63
C ALA A 39 -6.70 -7.32 16.32
N ARG A 40 -7.90 -7.89 16.12
CA ARG A 40 -9.14 -7.32 16.65
C ARG A 40 -9.10 -7.21 18.18
N GLU A 41 -8.48 -8.17 18.83
CA GLU A 41 -8.32 -8.23 20.28
C GLU A 41 -7.48 -7.06 20.82
N LEU A 42 -6.45 -6.66 20.07
CA LEU A 42 -5.64 -5.47 20.41
C LEU A 42 -6.45 -4.18 20.23
N ILE A 43 -7.30 -4.12 19.21
CA ILE A 43 -8.22 -2.99 19.00
C ILE A 43 -9.22 -2.94 20.17
N ASP A 44 -9.82 -4.06 20.54
CA ASP A 44 -10.80 -4.09 21.63
C ASP A 44 -10.16 -3.71 22.96
N GLN A 45 -8.94 -4.20 23.27
CA GLN A 45 -8.17 -3.76 24.44
C GLN A 45 -7.84 -2.26 24.37
N PHE A 46 -7.52 -1.74 23.20
CA PHE A 46 -7.28 -0.31 23.01
C PHE A 46 -8.55 0.50 23.31
N LEU A 47 -9.73 0.01 22.92
CA LEU A 47 -11.00 0.72 23.08
C LEU A 47 -11.56 0.67 24.51
N THR A 48 -10.98 -0.11 25.43
CA THR A 48 -11.44 -0.16 26.83
C THR A 48 -11.12 1.11 27.61
N ARG A 49 -10.17 1.92 27.13
CA ARG A 49 -9.79 3.19 27.74
C ARG A 49 -10.56 4.32 27.06
N PRO A 50 -11.13 5.27 27.82
CA PRO A 50 -11.79 6.42 27.24
C PRO A 50 -10.78 7.26 26.43
N PRO A 51 -11.19 7.80 25.27
CA PRO A 51 -10.32 8.66 24.47
C PRO A 51 -9.92 9.91 25.25
N LEU A 52 -8.71 10.40 25.02
CA LEU A 52 -8.30 11.71 25.54
C LEU A 52 -9.06 12.81 24.76
N GLU A 53 -9.94 13.51 25.45
CA GLU A 53 -10.69 14.63 24.88
C GLU A 53 -10.01 15.97 25.16
N HIS A 54 -10.00 16.84 24.16
CA HIS A 54 -9.53 18.22 24.25
C HIS A 54 -10.66 19.17 23.88
N GLU A 55 -10.80 20.28 24.62
CA GLU A 55 -11.72 21.34 24.26
C GLU A 55 -11.28 22.07 22.99
N VAL A 56 -12.23 22.31 22.09
CA VAL A 56 -12.02 23.09 20.88
C VAL A 56 -12.21 24.57 21.18
N ILE A 57 -11.09 25.26 21.34
CA ILE A 57 -11.07 26.71 21.57
C ILE A 57 -10.80 27.42 20.24
N ARG A 58 -11.58 28.47 19.95
CA ARG A 58 -11.35 29.30 18.77
C ARG A 58 -10.04 30.06 18.92
N LYS A 59 -9.39 30.44 17.80
CA LYS A 59 -8.19 31.31 17.83
C LYS A 59 -8.38 32.62 18.63
N SER A 60 -9.62 33.09 18.80
CA SER A 60 -9.97 34.24 19.64
C SER A 60 -10.05 33.94 21.15
N GLY A 61 -9.71 32.73 21.61
CA GLY A 61 -9.82 32.27 23.00
C GLY A 61 -11.25 31.97 23.49
N LYS A 62 -12.27 32.14 22.63
CA LYS A 62 -13.68 31.88 22.96
C LYS A 62 -14.03 30.42 22.68
N PRO A 63 -14.98 29.81 23.43
CA PRO A 63 -15.46 28.47 23.13
C PRO A 63 -16.14 28.42 21.76
N THR A 64 -16.21 27.21 21.20
CA THR A 64 -16.97 26.93 20.00
C THR A 64 -18.48 27.14 20.24
N PRO A 65 -19.22 27.75 19.30
CA PRO A 65 -20.68 27.89 19.38
C PRO A 65 -21.41 26.55 19.56
N ALA A 66 -22.65 26.59 20.07
CA ALA A 66 -23.39 25.38 20.41
C ALA A 66 -23.66 24.42 19.25
N LEU A 67 -23.68 24.92 18.02
CA LEU A 67 -23.90 24.11 16.81
C LEU A 67 -22.61 23.52 16.24
N LEU A 68 -21.45 23.79 16.83
CA LEU A 68 -20.16 23.27 16.40
C LEU A 68 -19.59 22.27 17.42
N PRO A 69 -18.77 21.30 16.98
CA PRO A 69 -18.06 20.39 17.88
C PRO A 69 -17.26 21.17 18.92
N ARG A 70 -17.43 20.80 20.19
CA ARG A 70 -16.72 21.42 21.33
C ARG A 70 -15.58 20.60 21.88
N HIS A 71 -15.52 19.32 21.51
CA HIS A 71 -14.47 18.40 21.94
C HIS A 71 -13.92 17.66 20.71
N VAL A 72 -12.63 17.35 20.77
CA VAL A 72 -11.94 16.52 19.79
C VAL A 72 -11.07 15.51 20.50
N THR A 73 -10.81 14.41 19.82
CA THR A 73 -9.86 13.38 20.25
C THR A 73 -8.74 13.32 19.24
N GLU A 74 -7.50 13.19 19.71
CA GLU A 74 -6.37 12.98 18.81
C GLU A 74 -6.40 11.54 18.25
N PRO A 75 -6.11 11.35 16.95
CA PRO A 75 -6.01 10.01 16.40
C PRO A 75 -4.86 9.26 17.07
N GLU A 76 -5.16 8.08 17.62
CA GLU A 76 -4.14 7.24 18.22
C GLU A 76 -3.57 6.24 17.21
N ASN A 77 -2.25 6.09 17.24
CA ASN A 77 -1.56 5.10 16.41
C ASN A 77 -1.65 3.71 17.05
N ILE A 78 -2.59 2.91 16.58
CA ILE A 78 -2.78 1.50 17.00
C ILE A 78 -1.79 0.52 16.33
N GLY A 79 -0.87 1.03 15.51
CA GLY A 79 0.14 0.26 14.82
C GLY A 79 -0.41 -0.61 13.70
N TYR A 80 0.40 -1.61 13.31
CA TYR A 80 0.08 -2.57 12.26
C TYR A 80 0.21 -3.99 12.79
N GLY A 81 -0.54 -4.91 12.22
CA GLY A 81 -0.40 -6.33 12.45
C GLY A 81 0.98 -6.85 12.05
N SER A 82 1.37 -7.98 12.64
CA SER A 82 2.68 -8.62 12.43
C SER A 82 2.65 -9.76 11.41
N VAL A 83 1.49 -10.02 10.81
CA VAL A 83 1.21 -11.33 10.21
C VAL A 83 1.41 -11.31 8.71
N ASP A 84 0.70 -10.46 7.96
CA ASP A 84 0.66 -10.55 6.50
C ASP A 84 0.71 -9.19 5.78
N ILE A 85 1.28 -9.20 4.57
CA ILE A 85 1.19 -8.10 3.60
C ILE A 85 0.06 -8.34 2.60
N LYS A 86 -0.43 -7.26 2.00
CA LYS A 86 -1.32 -7.28 0.83
C LYS A 86 -0.76 -6.35 -0.25
N LEU A 87 -0.73 -6.83 -1.50
CA LEU A 87 -0.47 -5.97 -2.64
C LEU A 87 -1.73 -5.16 -2.96
N LEU A 88 -1.54 -3.87 -3.23
CA LEU A 88 -2.59 -2.91 -3.54
C LEU A 88 -2.38 -2.30 -4.93
N ASP A 89 -3.41 -1.62 -5.41
CA ASP A 89 -3.40 -0.82 -6.64
C ASP A 89 -3.01 -1.60 -7.92
N PHE A 90 -3.98 -2.36 -8.40
CA PHE A 90 -3.90 -3.05 -9.69
C PHE A 90 -4.34 -2.14 -10.85
N GLY A 91 -4.41 -0.82 -10.68
CA GLY A 91 -4.83 0.12 -11.73
C GLY A 91 -3.92 0.05 -12.97
N TYR A 92 -2.64 -0.23 -12.76
CA TYR A 92 -1.67 -0.52 -13.80
C TYR A 92 -1.42 -2.02 -13.98
N ALA A 93 -2.16 -2.94 -13.38
CA ALA A 93 -1.92 -4.35 -13.64
C ALA A 93 -2.38 -4.76 -15.04
N PHE A 94 -1.75 -5.77 -15.64
CA PHE A 94 -2.19 -6.31 -16.93
C PHE A 94 -1.85 -7.79 -17.08
N ARG A 95 -2.50 -8.43 -18.04
CA ARG A 95 -2.13 -9.77 -18.51
C ARG A 95 -1.31 -9.65 -19.78
N PRO A 96 -0.08 -10.17 -19.83
CA PRO A 96 0.72 -10.12 -21.05
C PRO A 96 0.11 -11.04 -22.12
N THR A 97 0.24 -10.61 -23.36
CA THR A 97 -0.09 -11.37 -24.56
C THR A 97 1.20 -11.91 -25.14
N ASP A 98 1.25 -13.21 -25.36
CA ASP A 98 2.42 -13.87 -25.95
C ASP A 98 2.78 -13.24 -27.30
N GLY A 99 4.06 -12.97 -27.50
CA GLY A 99 4.57 -12.34 -28.71
C GLY A 99 4.48 -10.81 -28.74
N VAL A 100 3.85 -10.17 -27.75
CA VAL A 100 3.75 -8.70 -27.67
C VAL A 100 4.92 -8.10 -26.89
N ALA A 101 5.49 -7.02 -27.44
CA ALA A 101 6.49 -6.18 -26.80
C ALA A 101 5.80 -5.04 -26.03
N TYR A 102 6.30 -4.73 -24.82
CA TYR A 102 5.79 -3.66 -23.97
C TYR A 102 6.85 -2.56 -23.83
N SER A 103 6.50 -1.31 -24.15
CA SER A 103 7.40 -0.16 -23.98
C SER A 103 7.28 0.45 -22.57
N ARG A 104 8.23 1.31 -22.21
CA ARG A 104 8.22 2.06 -20.94
C ARG A 104 6.93 2.84 -20.71
N ASP A 105 6.29 3.34 -21.77
CA ASP A 105 5.07 4.15 -21.69
C ASP A 105 3.84 3.34 -21.25
N PHE A 106 3.96 2.01 -21.18
CA PHE A 106 2.95 1.13 -20.60
C PHE A 106 3.04 1.04 -19.06
N PHE A 107 4.04 1.64 -18.40
CA PHE A 107 4.23 1.55 -16.95
C PHE A 107 3.73 2.80 -16.22
N ALA A 108 3.41 2.65 -14.93
CA ALA A 108 2.92 3.76 -14.11
C ALA A 108 3.93 4.92 -14.07
N PRO A 109 3.49 6.18 -14.24
CA PRO A 109 4.37 7.33 -14.17
C PRO A 109 4.91 7.51 -12.74
N GLY A 110 6.23 7.69 -12.61
CA GLY A 110 6.88 7.97 -11.33
C GLY A 110 7.55 6.77 -10.65
N THR A 111 7.16 5.54 -10.99
CA THR A 111 7.88 4.33 -10.56
C THR A 111 9.07 4.09 -11.47
N PRO A 112 10.32 4.02 -10.95
CA PRO A 112 11.49 3.77 -11.77
C PRO A 112 11.32 2.45 -12.53
N PRO A 113 11.36 2.47 -13.87
CA PRO A 113 11.17 1.25 -14.63
C PRO A 113 12.42 0.37 -14.47
N ALA A 114 12.24 -0.94 -14.65
CA ALA A 114 13.35 -1.88 -14.59
C ALA A 114 14.47 -1.47 -15.59
N PRO A 115 15.76 -1.78 -15.32
CA PRO A 115 16.87 -1.27 -16.12
C PRO A 115 16.74 -1.52 -17.63
N GLU A 116 16.16 -2.64 -18.01
CA GLU A 116 15.90 -3.04 -19.40
C GLU A 116 14.83 -2.18 -20.11
N LEU A 117 14.03 -1.43 -19.36
CA LEU A 117 13.02 -0.49 -19.84
C LEU A 117 13.52 0.97 -19.87
N LEU A 118 14.75 1.24 -19.40
CA LEU A 118 15.34 2.59 -19.39
C LEU A 118 15.91 3.02 -20.76
N GLY A 119 16.07 2.08 -21.71
CA GLY A 119 16.62 2.35 -23.04
C GLY A 119 15.62 2.95 -24.04
N THR A 120 16.14 3.62 -25.08
CA THR A 120 15.35 4.08 -26.25
C THR A 120 14.96 2.95 -27.20
N THR A 121 15.58 1.78 -27.04
CA THR A 121 15.32 0.60 -27.85
C THR A 121 14.08 -0.10 -27.31
N LYS A 122 13.01 -0.18 -28.12
CA LYS A 122 11.86 -1.07 -27.82
C LYS A 122 12.42 -2.46 -27.50
N MET A 123 12.12 -3.00 -26.33
CA MET A 123 12.39 -4.41 -26.06
C MET A 123 11.52 -5.26 -26.99
N ILE A 124 12.12 -5.84 -28.04
CA ILE A 124 11.43 -6.66 -29.05
C ILE A 124 11.22 -8.11 -28.54
N ARG A 125 11.78 -8.47 -27.39
CA ARG A 125 11.59 -9.82 -26.84
C ARG A 125 10.28 -9.87 -26.04
N PRO A 126 9.31 -10.71 -26.44
CA PRO A 126 8.10 -10.90 -25.65
C PRO A 126 8.47 -11.41 -24.26
N LEU A 127 7.82 -10.86 -23.24
CA LEU A 127 7.82 -11.45 -21.90
C LEU A 127 7.20 -12.84 -22.03
N ARG A 128 8.02 -13.89 -22.10
CA ARG A 128 7.53 -15.26 -22.07
C ARG A 128 7.15 -15.59 -20.64
N ALA A 129 5.86 -15.75 -20.37
CA ALA A 129 5.43 -16.54 -19.23
C ALA A 129 5.87 -17.99 -19.50
N LYS A 130 6.62 -18.59 -18.57
CA LYS A 130 6.92 -20.03 -18.58
C LYS A 130 5.93 -20.74 -17.68
#